data_AF-A0A0P6Y260-F1
#
_entry.id   AF-A0A0P6Y260-F1
#
_cell.length_a   1.000
_cell.length_b   1.000
_cell.length_c   1.000
_cell.angle_alpha   90.00
_cell.angle_beta   90.00
_cell.angle_gamma   90.00
#
_symmetry.space_group_name_H-M   'P 1'
#
loop_
_entity.id
_entity.type
_entity.pdbx_description
1 polymer ?
#
loop_
_entity_poly.entity_id
_entity_poly.type
_entity_poly.pdbx_seq_one_letter_code
_entity_poly.pdbx_strand_id
1 'polypeptide(L)'
;MVRYLQQVGYEAHWEAHFPGPKITLSHCPYWPLPKRLPQLCLFDKYLLERLSGLTLEQVQRANLDEGHPETCLFKINTPAHEEPG
;
A
#
# COMPACT_ATOMS: atom_id res chain seq x y z
N MET A 1 5.65 -11.39 -1.78
CA MET A 1 4.90 -10.13 -2.03
C MET A 1 5.79 -9.03 -2.63
N VAL A 2 6.75 -8.45 -1.89
CA VAL A 2 7.57 -7.30 -2.39
C VAL A 2 8.23 -7.55 -3.76
N ARG A 3 8.89 -8.71 -3.94
CA ARG A 3 9.51 -9.08 -5.22
C ARG A 3 8.53 -9.14 -6.39
N TYR A 4 7.30 -9.62 -6.14
CA TYR A 4 6.26 -9.69 -7.17
C TYR A 4 5.77 -8.29 -7.55
N LEU A 5 5.56 -7.41 -6.56
CA LEU A 5 5.17 -6.02 -6.80
C LEU A 5 6.20 -5.28 -7.66
N GLN A 6 7.50 -5.53 -7.41
CA GLN A 6 8.59 -5.03 -8.24
C GLN A 6 8.53 -5.55 -9.68
N GLN A 7 8.16 -6.82 -9.90
CA GLN A 7 8.01 -7.39 -11.25
C GLN A 7 6.85 -6.79 -12.04
N VAL A 8 5.78 -6.35 -11.37
CA VAL A 8 4.60 -5.77 -12.01
C VAL A 8 4.63 -4.23 -12.07
N GLY A 9 5.81 -3.63 -11.78
CA GLY A 9 6.08 -2.22 -12.05
C GLY A 9 5.91 -1.28 -10.86
N TYR A 10 5.74 -1.78 -9.64
CA TYR A 10 5.81 -0.93 -8.44
C TYR A 10 7.24 -0.86 -7.90
N GLU A 11 7.60 0.25 -7.27
CA GLU A 11 8.68 0.23 -6.30
C GLU A 11 8.08 -0.04 -4.91
N ALA A 12 8.35 -1.21 -4.35
CA ALA A 12 7.71 -1.67 -3.11
C ALA A 12 8.73 -1.85 -1.97
N HIS A 13 8.36 -1.37 -0.78
CA HIS A 13 9.13 -1.49 0.46
C HIS A 13 8.24 -1.98 1.60
N TRP A 14 8.82 -2.70 2.56
CA TRP A 14 8.12 -3.17 3.77
C TRP A 14 8.99 -2.91 5.01
N GLU A 15 8.36 -2.41 6.06
CA GLU A 15 8.98 -2.14 7.36
C GLU A 15 8.17 -2.74 8.51
N ALA A 16 8.84 -3.20 9.57
CA ALA A 16 8.20 -3.77 10.76
C ALA A 16 8.30 -2.86 12.01
N HIS A 17 8.58 -1.57 11.82
CA HIS A 17 8.82 -0.63 12.91
C HIS A 17 7.51 -0.22 13.62
N PHE A 18 7.62 0.18 14.89
CA PHE A 18 6.50 0.72 15.67
C PHE A 18 5.85 1.91 14.93
N PRO A 19 4.50 2.02 14.86
CA PRO A 19 3.47 1.27 15.60
C PRO A 19 3.01 -0.06 14.98
N GLY A 20 3.68 -0.57 13.96
CA GLY A 20 3.34 -1.86 13.33
C GLY A 20 3.77 -1.94 11.87
N PRO A 21 3.67 -3.13 11.25
CA PRO A 21 4.18 -3.35 9.91
C PRO A 21 3.50 -2.46 8.86
N LYS A 22 4.29 -1.87 7.98
CA LYS A 22 3.82 -1.02 6.88
C LYS A 22 4.39 -1.43 5.54
N ILE A 23 3.65 -1.13 4.49
CA ILE A 23 4.04 -1.34 3.09
C ILE A 23 3.94 0.00 2.38
N THR A 24 5.03 0.41 1.73
CA THR A 24 5.08 1.61 0.90
C THR A 24 5.16 1.20 -0.56
N LEU A 25 4.26 1.74 -1.38
CA LEU A 25 4.29 1.61 -2.83
C LEU A 25 4.57 2.97 -3.47
N SER A 26 5.62 3.03 -4.27
CA SER A 26 5.99 4.16 -5.11
C SER A 26 5.98 3.73 -6.57
N HIS A 27 6.11 4.68 -7.49
CA HIS A 27 6.14 4.41 -8.93
C HIS A 27 4.92 3.59 -9.40
N CYS A 28 3.70 4.07 -9.07
CA CYS A 28 2.46 3.38 -9.42
C CYS A 28 2.43 3.10 -10.95
N PRO A 29 2.27 1.84 -11.40
CA PRO A 29 2.29 1.52 -12.83
C PRO A 29 1.14 2.17 -13.60
N TYR A 30 0.11 2.64 -12.89
CA TYR A 30 -1.06 3.30 -13.46
C TYR A 30 -0.92 4.82 -13.55
N TRP A 31 0.20 5.41 -13.13
CA TRP A 31 0.45 6.85 -13.19
C TRP A 31 0.18 7.49 -14.59
N PRO A 32 0.49 6.85 -15.73
CA PRO A 32 0.30 7.47 -17.04
C PRO A 32 -1.16 7.56 -17.49
N LEU A 33 -2.10 6.95 -16.75
CA LEU A 33 -3.50 6.88 -17.18
C LEU A 33 -4.23 8.23 -16.99
N PRO A 34 -5.03 8.69 -17.97
CA PRO A 34 -5.73 9.96 -17.88
C PRO A 34 -6.76 9.96 -16.75
N LYS A 35 -6.75 11.00 -15.90
CA LYS A 35 -7.66 11.19 -14.75
C LYS A 35 -7.61 10.04 -13.76
N ARG A 36 -6.58 10.02 -12.90
CA ARG A 36 -6.29 9.04 -11.84
C ARG A 36 -7.55 8.47 -11.18
N LEU A 37 -8.01 7.37 -11.78
CA LEU A 37 -9.22 6.66 -11.43
C LEU A 37 -9.13 6.21 -9.97
N PRO A 38 -9.95 6.75 -9.04
CA PRO A 38 -9.88 6.39 -7.62
C PRO A 38 -9.97 4.89 -7.36
N GLN A 39 -10.70 4.17 -8.23
CA GLN A 39 -10.83 2.72 -8.19
C GLN A 39 -9.49 1.96 -8.40
N LEU A 40 -8.51 2.56 -9.07
CA LEU A 40 -7.19 1.93 -9.25
C LEU A 40 -6.37 1.93 -7.95
N CYS A 41 -6.58 2.90 -7.05
CA CYS A 41 -5.95 2.86 -5.74
C CYS A 41 -6.61 1.82 -4.81
N LEU A 42 -7.90 1.52 -5.01
CA LEU A 42 -8.55 0.38 -4.34
C LEU A 42 -7.94 -0.94 -4.81
N PHE A 43 -7.54 -1.03 -6.08
CA PHE A 43 -6.87 -2.21 -6.62
C PHE A 43 -5.55 -2.50 -5.88
N ASP A 44 -4.73 -1.49 -5.59
CA ASP A 44 -3.48 -1.66 -4.83
C ASP A 44 -3.75 -2.32 -3.47
N LYS A 45 -4.76 -1.84 -2.74
CA LYS A 45 -5.19 -2.44 -1.48
C LYS A 45 -5.58 -3.92 -1.66
N TYR A 46 -6.49 -4.20 -2.59
CA TYR A 46 -6.96 -5.58 -2.82
C TYR A 46 -5.84 -6.51 -3.27
N LEU A 47 -4.90 -6.03 -4.09
CA LEU A 47 -3.73 -6.77 -4.50
C LEU A 47 -2.85 -7.12 -3.29
N LEU A 48 -2.57 -6.15 -2.42
CA LEU A 48 -1.79 -6.39 -1.20
C LEU A 48 -2.49 -7.38 -0.25
N GLU A 49 -3.80 -7.23 -0.04
CA GLU A 49 -4.58 -8.15 0.78
C GLU A 49 -4.57 -9.57 0.20
N ARG A 50 -4.71 -9.70 -1.13
CA ARG A 50 -4.67 -11.00 -1.81
C ARG A 50 -3.29 -11.65 -1.77
N LEU A 51 -2.21 -10.88 -1.90
CA LEU A 51 -0.83 -11.40 -1.88
C LEU A 51 -0.32 -11.70 -0.47
N SER A 52 -0.80 -10.98 0.54
CA SER A 52 -0.37 -11.15 1.93
C SER A 52 -1.27 -12.09 2.74
N GLY A 53 -2.55 -12.23 2.34
CA GLY A 53 -3.57 -12.91 3.15
C GLY A 53 -3.98 -12.13 4.40
N LEU A 54 -3.62 -10.85 4.50
CA LEU A 54 -3.88 -9.98 5.64
C LEU A 54 -4.85 -8.87 5.23
N THR A 55 -5.52 -8.26 6.20
CA THR A 55 -6.33 -7.05 5.98
C THR A 55 -5.43 -5.82 6.08
N LEU A 56 -5.58 -4.87 5.15
CA LEU A 56 -4.79 -3.65 5.14
C LEU A 56 -5.65 -2.38 5.20
N GLU A 57 -5.12 -1.36 5.85
CA GLU A 57 -5.65 0.00 5.82
C GLU A 57 -4.73 0.87 4.95
N GLN A 58 -5.31 1.59 3.97
CA GLN A 58 -4.57 2.63 3.25
C GLN A 58 -4.57 3.90 4.09
N VAL A 59 -3.43 4.22 4.69
CA VAL A 59 -3.27 5.39 5.58
C VAL A 59 -2.76 6.62 4.84
N GLN A 60 -2.15 6.42 3.66
CA GLN A 60 -1.74 7.49 2.78
C GLN A 60 -1.98 7.07 1.33
N ARG A 61 -2.49 8.00 0.54
CA ARG A 61 -2.63 7.86 -0.91
C ARG A 61 -1.70 8.85 -1.59
N ALA A 62 -1.02 8.40 -2.63
CA ALA A 62 -0.19 9.29 -3.43
C ALA A 62 -1.05 10.45 -3.99
N ASN A 63 -0.62 11.69 -3.79
CA ASN A 63 -1.15 12.82 -4.55
C ASN A 63 -0.44 12.82 -5.88
N LEU A 64 -1.24 12.44 -6.83
CA LEU A 64 -0.82 12.11 -8.14
C LEU A 64 -0.92 13.42 -8.99
N ASP A 65 -1.75 14.40 -8.63
CA ASP A 65 -1.90 15.67 -9.39
C ASP A 65 -0.93 16.79 -8.96
N GLU A 66 -0.58 16.88 -7.67
CA GLU A 66 0.24 17.97 -7.12
C GLU A 66 1.68 17.55 -6.77
N GLY A 67 2.08 16.35 -7.19
CA GLY A 67 3.45 15.85 -7.05
C GLY A 67 3.79 15.20 -5.70
N HIS A 68 3.10 15.50 -4.60
CA HIS A 68 3.39 14.87 -3.29
C HIS A 68 2.15 14.66 -2.39
N PRO A 69 2.07 13.54 -1.63
CA PRO A 69 3.09 12.49 -1.53
C PRO A 69 3.12 11.61 -2.78
N GLU A 70 4.30 11.14 -3.18
CA GLU A 70 4.45 10.26 -4.38
C GLU A 70 4.09 8.80 -4.10
N THR A 71 3.76 8.48 -2.84
CA THR A 71 3.69 7.11 -2.34
C THR A 71 2.35 6.81 -1.67
N CYS A 72 1.89 5.58 -1.88
CA CYS A 72 0.81 4.99 -1.12
C CYS A 72 1.40 4.24 0.09
N LEU A 73 0.85 4.47 1.28
CA LEU A 73 1.24 3.79 2.52
C LEU A 73 0.08 2.93 3.01
N PHE A 74 0.39 1.68 3.32
CA PHE A 74 -0.56 0.71 3.85
C PHE A 74 -0.07 0.18 5.19
N LYS A 75 -0.97 0.11 6.16
CA LYS A 75 -0.72 -0.57 7.44
C LYS A 75 -1.39 -1.92 7.43
N ILE A 76 -0.72 -2.91 8.02
CA ILE A 76 -1.34 -4.20 8.30
C ILE A 76 -2.25 -4.03 9.51
N ASN A 77 -3.51 -4.41 9.39
CA ASN A 77 -4.41 -4.50 10.52
C ASN A 77 -4.05 -5.75 11.32
N THR A 78 -3.16 -5.61 12.29
CA THR A 78 -3.03 -6.63 13.34
C THR A 78 -4.33 -6.62 14.15
N PRO A 79 -4.98 -7.77 14.37
CA PRO A 79 -6.00 -7.84 15.41
C PRO A 79 -5.37 -7.33 16.70
N ALA A 80 -6.10 -6.49 17.44
CA ALA A 80 -5.62 -5.96 18.71
C ALA A 80 -5.13 -7.14 19.56
N HIS A 81 -3.88 -7.08 20.00
CA HIS A 81 -3.41 -7.99 21.04
C HIS A 81 -4.27 -7.64 22.26
N GLU A 82 -5.25 -8.48 22.62
CA GLU A 82 -5.84 -8.41 23.96
C GLU A 82 -4.68 -8.62 24.93
N GLU A 83 -4.26 -7.54 25.60
CA GLU A 83 -3.42 -7.66 26.79
C GLU A 83 -4.26 -8.40 27.84
N PRO A 84 -3.79 -9.54 28.38
CA PRO A 84 -4.41 -10.10 29.56
C PRO A 84 -4.19 -9.10 30.70
N GLY A 85 -5.29 -8.56 31.22
CA GLY A 85 -5.30 -7.65 32.36
C GLY A 85 -4.87 -8.28 33.68
#